data_AF-I7LLC0-F1
#
_entry.id   AF-I7LLC0-F1
#
_cell.length_a   1.000
_cell.length_b   1.000
_cell.length_c   1.000
_cell.angle_alpha   90.00
_cell.angle_beta   90.00
_cell.angle_gamma   90.00
#
_symmetry.space_group_name_H-M   'P 1'
#
loop_
_entity.id
_entity.type
_entity.pdbx_description
1 polymer ?
#
loop_
_entity_poly.entity_id
_entity_poly.type
_entity_poly.pdbx_seq_one_letter_code
_entity_poly.pdbx_strand_id
1 'polypeptide(L)'
;MVSGYHMRMREKTLATLLILSLVMNVFLLVVALVPGEDPARILSQPPADDICPITTPAPLPTEKEAGAGGTASMQAPVILQKIEAGRGGPFSPDRVTEEGAMVDISAEVVPGRGRVLVQTTPLMGVVFQDAANQAVAVAQNRSHVNLSTSDIIFSIHGPEEVSEIDGPSAGALMTTLLLSVLEGFSLNENVTVTGTINENGEIGPVGGILVKAEAAAASGKTLLLLSEKNNQVFEYREETRTLGGLSIARQRPVAVDAKEYIEENYGIRVEYVDSIDGLLADVRLPAETPVTAVA
;
A
#
# COMPACT_ATOMS: atom_id res chain seq x y z
N MET A 1 -2.57 -73.72 -12.35
CA MET A 1 -3.66 -73.14 -13.17
C MET A 1 -4.36 -71.99 -12.42
N VAL A 2 -3.62 -71.06 -11.80
CA VAL A 2 -4.19 -69.96 -10.96
C VAL A 2 -3.58 -68.58 -11.30
N SER A 3 -2.62 -68.49 -12.22
CA SER A 3 -1.96 -67.22 -12.55
C SER A 3 -2.73 -66.37 -13.59
N GLY A 4 -3.59 -66.97 -14.42
CA GLY A 4 -4.35 -66.25 -15.46
C GLY A 4 -5.60 -65.50 -14.98
N TYR A 5 -6.11 -65.80 -13.77
CA TYR A 5 -7.37 -65.22 -13.28
C TYR A 5 -7.19 -63.83 -12.64
N HIS A 6 -6.05 -63.60 -11.98
CA HIS A 6 -5.77 -62.30 -11.34
C HIS A 6 -5.43 -61.18 -12.32
N MET A 7 -4.84 -61.50 -13.49
CA MET A 7 -4.48 -60.51 -14.49
C MET A 7 -5.71 -59.99 -15.26
N ARG A 8 -6.67 -60.87 -15.61
CA ARG A 8 -7.95 -60.49 -16.24
C ARG A 8 -8.85 -59.62 -15.35
N MET A 9 -8.78 -59.77 -14.02
CA MET A 9 -9.56 -58.94 -13.09
C MET A 9 -9.02 -57.51 -13.04
N ARG A 10 -7.69 -57.33 -12.95
CA ARG A 10 -7.06 -56.00 -12.88
C ARG A 10 -7.28 -55.17 -14.15
N GLU A 11 -7.27 -55.82 -15.31
CA GLU A 11 -7.48 -55.17 -16.61
C GLU A 11 -8.93 -54.70 -16.77
N LYS A 12 -9.91 -55.52 -16.34
CA LYS A 12 -11.33 -55.11 -16.31
C LYS A 12 -11.58 -53.98 -15.33
N THR A 13 -10.97 -54.02 -14.15
CA THR A 13 -11.12 -52.95 -13.14
C THR A 13 -10.51 -51.62 -13.63
N LEU A 14 -9.33 -51.66 -14.25
CA LEU A 14 -8.72 -50.48 -14.86
C LEU A 14 -9.56 -49.92 -16.01
N ALA A 15 -10.07 -50.78 -16.90
CA ALA A 15 -10.94 -50.36 -17.99
C ALA A 15 -12.23 -49.69 -17.46
N THR A 16 -12.85 -50.24 -16.42
CA THR A 16 -14.03 -49.62 -15.78
C THR A 16 -13.71 -48.27 -15.13
N LEU A 17 -12.55 -48.12 -14.49
CA LEU A 17 -12.14 -46.85 -13.89
C LEU A 17 -11.84 -45.79 -14.96
N LEU A 18 -11.23 -46.18 -16.08
CA LEU A 18 -10.97 -45.29 -17.22
C LEU A 18 -12.26 -44.80 -17.88
N ILE A 19 -13.23 -45.71 -18.09
CA ILE A 19 -14.55 -45.35 -18.64
C ILE A 19 -15.29 -44.41 -17.68
N LEU A 20 -15.26 -44.69 -16.36
CA LEU A 20 -15.90 -43.83 -15.37
C LEU A 20 -15.27 -42.43 -15.32
N SER A 21 -13.94 -42.35 -15.40
CA SER A 21 -13.21 -41.08 -15.49
C SER A 21 -13.56 -40.30 -16.75
N LEU A 22 -13.65 -40.96 -17.91
CA LEU A 22 -14.03 -40.34 -19.17
C LEU A 22 -15.46 -39.77 -19.10
N VAL A 23 -16.42 -40.56 -18.61
CA VAL A 23 -17.83 -40.13 -18.47
C VAL A 23 -17.95 -38.92 -17.53
N MET A 24 -17.22 -38.93 -16.42
CA MET A 24 -17.25 -37.82 -15.46
C MET A 24 -16.64 -36.54 -16.03
N ASN A 25 -15.56 -36.64 -16.81
CA ASN A 25 -14.97 -35.49 -17.50
C ASN A 25 -15.88 -34.92 -18.59
N VAL A 26 -16.57 -35.78 -19.35
CA VAL A 26 -17.55 -35.34 -20.36
C VAL A 26 -18.74 -34.65 -19.68
N PHE A 27 -19.22 -35.19 -18.56
CA PHE A 27 -20.29 -34.56 -17.78
C PHE A 27 -19.88 -33.18 -17.24
N LEU A 28 -18.68 -33.03 -16.68
CA LEU A 28 -18.15 -31.73 -16.24
C LEU A 28 -18.02 -30.74 -17.40
N LEU A 29 -17.60 -31.20 -18.58
CA LEU A 29 -17.51 -30.36 -19.77
C LEU A 29 -18.88 -29.87 -20.23
N VAL A 30 -19.92 -30.72 -20.18
CA VAL A 30 -21.30 -30.32 -20.50
C VAL A 30 -21.83 -29.30 -19.50
N VAL A 31 -21.59 -29.48 -18.19
CA VAL A 31 -21.99 -28.50 -17.17
C VAL A 31 -21.27 -27.16 -17.35
N ALA A 32 -19.98 -27.18 -17.72
CA ALA A 32 -19.21 -25.96 -17.99
C ALA A 32 -19.62 -25.23 -19.29
N LEU A 33 -20.17 -25.97 -20.27
CA LEU A 33 -20.56 -25.44 -21.59
C LEU A 33 -22.06 -25.12 -21.71
N VAL A 34 -22.88 -25.44 -20.70
CA VAL A 34 -24.27 -24.95 -20.64
C VAL A 34 -24.25 -23.55 -20.03
N PRO A 35 -24.49 -22.48 -20.81
CA PRO A 35 -24.60 -21.14 -20.26
C PRO A 35 -25.81 -21.09 -19.31
N GLY A 36 -25.55 -20.78 -18.04
CA GLY A 36 -26.61 -20.49 -17.08
C GLY A 36 -27.44 -19.31 -17.55
N GLU A 37 -28.75 -19.43 -17.48
CA GLU A 37 -29.70 -18.36 -17.80
C GLU A 37 -29.43 -17.13 -16.92
N ASP A 38 -29.31 -15.96 -17.55
CA ASP A 38 -29.14 -14.66 -16.90
C ASP A 38 -30.25 -14.39 -15.86
N PRO A 39 -29.94 -14.13 -14.58
CA PRO A 39 -30.93 -13.71 -13.59
C PRO A 39 -31.44 -12.28 -13.82
N ALA A 40 -30.99 -11.58 -14.87
CA ALA A 40 -31.30 -10.18 -15.15
C ALA A 40 -32.68 -9.92 -15.79
N ARG A 41 -33.56 -10.93 -15.93
CA ARG A 41 -34.83 -10.80 -16.68
C ARG A 41 -36.13 -10.82 -15.84
N ILE A 42 -36.05 -10.70 -14.51
CA ILE A 42 -37.24 -10.72 -13.61
C ILE A 42 -37.44 -9.38 -12.86
N LEU A 43 -36.92 -8.26 -13.37
CA LEU A 43 -37.29 -6.92 -12.89
C LEU A 43 -37.42 -5.96 -14.07
N SER A 44 -38.46 -6.15 -14.87
CA SER A 44 -38.86 -5.18 -15.90
C SER A 44 -40.39 -5.10 -15.95
N GLN A 45 -40.96 -4.37 -15.00
CA GLN A 45 -42.27 -3.73 -15.17
C GLN A 45 -42.18 -2.33 -14.55
N PRO A 46 -42.60 -1.26 -15.25
CA PRO A 46 -42.73 0.05 -14.65
C PRO A 46 -44.07 0.16 -13.91
N PRO A 47 -44.14 0.67 -12.67
CA PRO A 47 -45.38 1.22 -12.18
C PRO A 47 -45.46 2.72 -12.52
N ALA A 48 -46.71 3.13 -12.69
CA ALA A 48 -47.16 4.40 -13.22
C ALA A 48 -46.80 5.62 -12.35
N ASP A 49 -46.96 6.78 -13.00
CA ASP A 49 -46.96 8.12 -12.44
C ASP A 49 -47.65 8.20 -11.07
N ASP A 50 -46.90 8.61 -10.05
CA ASP A 50 -47.46 9.29 -8.89
C ASP A 50 -46.54 10.47 -8.52
N ILE A 51 -47.03 11.65 -8.88
CA ILE A 51 -46.43 12.94 -8.55
C ILE A 51 -46.68 13.19 -7.05
N CYS A 52 -45.61 13.24 -6.26
CA CYS A 52 -45.62 13.79 -4.89
C CYS A 52 -44.62 14.96 -4.79
N PRO A 53 -44.93 15.98 -3.95
CA PRO A 53 -44.47 17.34 -4.16
C PRO A 53 -43.00 17.56 -3.81
N ILE A 54 -42.38 18.44 -4.59
CA ILE A 54 -41.06 19.03 -4.38
C ILE A 54 -40.99 19.57 -2.95
N THR A 55 -40.17 18.96 -2.11
CA THR A 55 -39.67 19.58 -0.88
C THR A 55 -38.23 19.98 -1.12
N THR A 56 -38.01 21.29 -1.16
CA THR A 56 -36.72 21.96 -1.21
C THR A 56 -35.76 21.40 -0.15
N PRO A 57 -34.58 20.86 -0.49
CA PRO A 57 -33.54 20.65 0.50
C PRO A 57 -32.99 22.01 0.96
N ALA A 58 -32.78 22.14 2.26
CA ALA A 58 -32.10 23.27 2.88
C ALA A 58 -30.68 23.48 2.26
N PRO A 59 -30.12 24.70 2.28
CA PRO A 59 -28.85 24.97 1.64
C PRO A 59 -27.71 24.24 2.39
N LEU A 60 -26.92 23.46 1.65
CA LEU A 60 -25.61 22.96 2.09
C LEU A 60 -24.65 24.15 2.30
N PRO A 61 -23.72 24.05 3.26
CA PRO A 61 -22.74 25.10 3.51
C PRO A 61 -21.85 25.29 2.28
N THR A 62 -21.50 26.54 2.00
CA THR A 62 -20.63 26.99 0.91
C THR A 62 -19.38 26.12 0.76
N GLU A 63 -19.36 25.27 -0.28
CA GLU A 63 -18.20 24.47 -0.66
C GLU A 63 -17.09 25.39 -1.18
N LYS A 64 -15.88 25.20 -0.65
CA LYS A 64 -14.68 25.89 -1.11
C LYS A 64 -14.20 25.17 -2.38
N GLU A 65 -14.34 25.80 -3.54
CA GLU A 65 -13.81 25.26 -4.79
C GLU A 65 -12.28 25.19 -4.74
N ALA A 66 -11.70 24.09 -5.24
CA ALA A 66 -10.25 23.92 -5.33
C ALA A 66 -9.65 25.01 -6.25
N GLY A 67 -8.71 25.79 -5.73
CA GLY A 67 -7.91 26.69 -6.55
C GLY A 67 -7.08 25.88 -7.54
N ALA A 68 -7.28 26.12 -8.84
CA ALA A 68 -6.65 25.35 -9.90
C ALA A 68 -5.12 25.50 -9.92
N GLY A 69 -4.39 24.38 -9.99
CA GLY A 69 -3.00 24.33 -10.47
C GLY A 69 -1.88 24.16 -9.42
N GLY A 70 -2.15 23.55 -8.26
CA GLY A 70 -1.10 23.29 -7.26
C GLY A 70 -0.44 21.92 -7.41
N THR A 71 0.85 21.87 -7.08
CA THR A 71 1.65 20.65 -7.00
C THR A 71 2.40 20.60 -5.68
N ALA A 72 2.49 19.43 -5.06
CA ALA A 72 3.35 19.18 -3.90
C ALA A 72 4.12 17.88 -4.11
N SER A 73 5.34 17.80 -3.55
CA SER A 73 6.18 16.60 -3.60
C SER A 73 6.92 16.36 -2.31
N MET A 74 7.18 15.10 -1.98
CA MET A 74 7.98 14.67 -0.84
C MET A 74 8.63 13.32 -1.14
N GLN A 75 9.84 13.12 -0.61
CA GLN A 75 10.50 11.82 -0.66
C GLN A 75 9.94 10.88 0.41
N ALA A 76 9.77 9.61 0.07
CA ALA A 76 9.26 8.59 0.97
C ALA A 76 10.14 7.33 0.96
N PRO A 77 10.36 6.68 2.12
CA PRO A 77 11.11 5.43 2.18
C PRO A 77 10.22 4.26 1.75
N VAL A 78 10.77 3.45 0.85
CA VAL A 78 10.16 2.23 0.32
C VAL A 78 11.13 1.06 0.42
N ILE A 79 10.58 -0.14 0.23
CA ILE A 79 11.37 -1.36 0.10
C ILE A 79 11.38 -1.73 -1.37
N LEU A 80 12.57 -1.92 -1.92
CA LEU A 80 12.79 -2.39 -3.28
C LEU A 80 13.03 -3.89 -3.24
N GLN A 81 12.29 -4.63 -4.06
CA GLN A 81 12.54 -6.06 -4.25
C GLN A 81 13.35 -6.28 -5.51
N LYS A 82 14.57 -6.80 -5.34
CA LYS A 82 15.42 -7.22 -6.45
C LYS A 82 15.32 -8.72 -6.60
N ILE A 83 14.80 -9.16 -7.75
CA ILE A 83 14.74 -10.58 -8.12
C ILE A 83 16.01 -10.94 -8.88
N GLU A 84 16.93 -11.62 -8.22
CA GLU A 84 18.10 -12.19 -8.87
C GLU A 84 17.77 -13.60 -9.35
N ALA A 85 17.58 -13.73 -10.67
CA ALA A 85 17.30 -15.01 -11.30
C ALA A 85 18.40 -16.01 -10.95
N GLY A 86 18.01 -17.16 -10.39
CA GLY A 86 18.95 -18.20 -9.98
C GLY A 86 19.81 -18.63 -11.17
N ARG A 87 21.13 -18.40 -11.12
CA ARG A 87 22.09 -18.80 -12.16
C ARG A 87 22.38 -20.30 -12.04
N GLY A 88 21.39 -21.14 -12.33
CA GLY A 88 21.47 -22.59 -12.29
C GLY A 88 20.15 -23.17 -12.78
N GLY A 89 20.13 -24.42 -13.26
CA GLY A 89 19.02 -25.03 -14.02
C GLY A 89 17.60 -24.96 -13.41
N PRO A 90 16.63 -25.73 -13.96
CA PRO A 90 15.17 -25.49 -13.80
C PRO A 90 14.58 -25.57 -12.38
N PHE A 91 15.41 -25.71 -11.34
CA PHE A 91 15.04 -25.77 -9.92
C PHE A 91 15.78 -24.77 -9.04
N SER A 92 16.53 -23.81 -9.62
CA SER A 92 17.17 -22.78 -8.80
C SER A 92 16.11 -21.77 -8.34
N PRO A 93 15.91 -21.58 -7.03
CA PRO A 93 15.00 -20.55 -6.55
C PRO A 93 15.58 -19.18 -6.90
N ASP A 94 14.72 -18.28 -7.35
CA ASP A 94 15.08 -16.87 -7.47
C ASP A 94 15.41 -16.33 -6.08
N ARG A 95 16.49 -15.54 -5.99
CA ARG A 95 16.83 -14.85 -4.75
C ARG A 95 16.16 -13.49 -4.77
N VAL A 96 15.20 -13.29 -3.87
CA VAL A 96 14.64 -11.98 -3.60
C VAL A 96 15.48 -11.31 -2.52
N THR A 97 16.09 -10.19 -2.85
CA THR A 97 16.78 -9.32 -1.88
C THR A 97 15.93 -8.08 -1.67
N GLU A 98 15.75 -7.68 -0.41
CA GLU A 98 15.03 -6.47 -0.03
C GLU A 98 16.04 -5.38 0.36
N GLU A 99 15.94 -4.21 -0.26
CA GLU A 99 16.78 -3.05 0.03
C GLU A 99 15.91 -1.81 0.27
N GLY A 100 16.36 -0.90 1.13
CA GLY A 100 15.67 0.35 1.40
C GLY A 100 16.07 1.42 0.40
N ALA A 101 15.09 2.19 -0.07
CA ALA A 101 15.36 3.36 -0.92
C ALA A 101 14.37 4.49 -0.66
N MET A 102 14.74 5.69 -1.10
CA MET A 102 13.82 6.83 -1.17
C MET A 102 13.26 6.97 -2.58
N VAL A 103 11.98 7.32 -2.67
CA VAL A 103 11.30 7.63 -3.93
C VAL A 103 10.62 8.98 -3.82
N ASP A 104 10.58 9.70 -4.93
CA ASP A 104 9.89 10.99 -5.01
C ASP A 104 8.41 10.75 -5.33
N ILE A 105 7.52 11.20 -4.45
CA ILE A 105 6.08 11.14 -4.64
C ILE A 105 5.55 12.56 -4.77
N SER A 106 4.75 12.83 -5.78
CA SER A 106 4.09 14.11 -6.00
C SER A 106 2.59 13.96 -6.18
N ALA A 107 1.85 15.00 -5.79
CA ALA A 107 0.43 15.16 -6.04
C ALA A 107 0.19 16.44 -6.84
N GLU A 108 -0.62 16.34 -7.88
CA GLU A 108 -1.06 17.48 -8.71
C GLU A 108 -2.58 17.52 -8.78
N VAL A 109 -3.15 18.73 -8.70
CA VAL A 109 -4.59 18.97 -8.84
C VAL A 109 -4.84 19.79 -10.10
N VAL A 110 -5.46 19.17 -11.10
CA VAL A 110 -5.77 19.80 -12.39
C VAL A 110 -7.27 19.84 -12.64
N PRO A 111 -7.80 20.83 -13.39
CA PRO A 111 -9.21 20.82 -13.80
C PRO A 111 -9.56 19.53 -14.56
N GLY A 112 -10.66 18.88 -14.16
CA GLY A 112 -10.97 17.52 -14.59
C GLY A 112 -12.39 17.05 -14.27
N ARG A 113 -12.55 15.75 -14.07
CA ARG A 113 -13.84 15.07 -13.83
C ARG A 113 -13.82 14.20 -12.57
N GLY A 114 -12.98 14.54 -11.58
CA GLY A 114 -12.89 13.78 -10.33
C GLY A 114 -12.14 12.45 -10.48
N ARG A 115 -11.24 12.33 -11.46
CA ARG A 115 -10.47 11.11 -11.68
C ARG A 115 -9.24 11.09 -10.79
N VAL A 116 -8.92 9.90 -10.26
CA VAL A 116 -7.63 9.63 -9.62
C VAL A 116 -6.75 8.91 -10.62
N LEU A 117 -5.65 9.55 -11.00
CA LEU A 117 -4.67 9.05 -11.95
C LEU A 117 -3.37 8.77 -11.20
N VAL A 118 -2.72 7.69 -11.59
CA VAL A 118 -1.44 7.28 -11.03
C VAL A 118 -0.43 7.14 -12.16
N GLN A 119 0.69 7.84 -12.04
CA GLN A 119 1.85 7.70 -12.91
C GLN A 119 3.00 7.10 -12.12
N THR A 120 3.42 5.90 -12.47
CA THR A 120 4.45 5.16 -11.73
C THR A 120 5.66 4.85 -12.60
N THR A 121 6.86 5.07 -12.07
CA THR A 121 8.12 4.66 -12.68
C THR A 121 9.05 4.18 -11.56
N PRO A 122 9.28 2.86 -11.39
CA PRO A 122 8.79 1.74 -12.20
C PRO A 122 7.28 1.49 -12.07
N LEU A 123 6.74 0.59 -12.90
CA LEU A 123 5.32 0.19 -12.83
C LEU A 123 4.98 -0.40 -11.46
N MET A 124 3.79 -0.07 -10.95
CA MET A 124 3.28 -0.55 -9.65
C MET A 124 1.97 -1.30 -9.81
N GLY A 125 1.69 -2.18 -8.85
CA GLY A 125 0.45 -2.95 -8.80
C GLY A 125 -0.79 -2.14 -8.41
N VAL A 126 -1.94 -2.81 -8.47
CA VAL A 126 -3.28 -2.23 -8.18
C VAL A 126 -3.44 -1.72 -6.74
N VAL A 127 -2.64 -2.22 -5.81
CA VAL A 127 -2.69 -1.81 -4.39
C VAL A 127 -2.28 -0.34 -4.22
N PHE A 128 -1.36 0.16 -5.04
CA PHE A 128 -0.99 1.57 -5.02
C PHE A 128 -2.16 2.44 -5.51
N GLN A 129 -2.87 1.99 -6.55
CA GLN A 129 -4.04 2.70 -7.08
C GLN A 129 -5.16 2.78 -6.05
N ASP A 130 -5.39 1.70 -5.29
CA ASP A 130 -6.37 1.68 -4.20
C ASP A 130 -5.98 2.66 -3.08
N ALA A 131 -4.71 2.65 -2.67
CA ALA A 131 -4.18 3.61 -1.70
C ALA A 131 -4.31 5.07 -2.16
N ALA A 132 -4.15 5.34 -3.46
CA ALA A 132 -4.34 6.66 -4.04
C ALA A 132 -5.82 7.10 -3.96
N ASN A 133 -6.76 6.23 -4.32
CA ASN A 133 -8.20 6.51 -4.16
C ASN A 133 -8.57 6.79 -2.70
N GLN A 134 -8.04 5.98 -1.79
CA GLN A 134 -8.26 6.14 -0.35
C GLN A 134 -7.73 7.49 0.16
N ALA A 135 -6.54 7.90 -0.29
CA ALA A 135 -5.95 9.18 0.06
C ALA A 135 -6.80 10.37 -0.42
N VAL A 136 -7.36 10.30 -1.64
CA VAL A 136 -8.27 11.33 -2.16
C VAL A 136 -9.53 11.42 -1.31
N ALA A 137 -10.15 10.28 -0.97
CA ALA A 137 -11.37 10.25 -0.16
C ALA A 137 -11.13 10.88 1.23
N VAL A 138 -10.01 10.54 1.87
CA VAL A 138 -9.64 11.09 3.19
C VAL A 138 -9.34 12.58 3.10
N ALA A 139 -8.56 13.02 2.11
CA ALA A 139 -8.24 14.44 1.92
C ALA A 139 -9.48 15.28 1.62
N GLN A 140 -10.40 14.79 0.77
CA GLN A 140 -11.67 15.45 0.48
C GLN A 140 -12.54 15.55 1.74
N ASN A 141 -12.68 14.47 2.50
CA ASN A 141 -13.45 14.46 3.74
C ASN A 141 -12.88 15.44 4.77
N ARG A 142 -11.55 15.50 4.89
CA ARG A 142 -10.86 16.36 5.87
C ARG A 142 -10.82 17.84 5.50
N SER A 143 -10.65 18.16 4.21
CA SER A 143 -10.54 19.54 3.72
C SER A 143 -11.89 20.17 3.39
N HIS A 144 -12.93 19.37 3.22
CA HIS A 144 -14.25 19.76 2.72
C HIS A 144 -14.21 20.44 1.33
N VAL A 145 -13.16 20.19 0.55
CA VAL A 145 -13.01 20.67 -0.82
C VAL A 145 -13.65 19.68 -1.79
N ASN A 146 -14.52 20.16 -2.66
CA ASN A 146 -15.13 19.31 -3.67
C ASN A 146 -14.15 19.03 -4.82
N LEU A 147 -13.80 17.75 -5.02
CA LEU A 147 -12.85 17.32 -6.05
C LEU A 147 -13.54 16.76 -7.32
N SER A 148 -14.87 16.80 -7.42
CA SER A 148 -15.61 16.26 -8.58
C SER A 148 -15.27 16.92 -9.92
N THR A 149 -14.75 18.14 -9.89
CA THR A 149 -14.34 18.94 -11.06
C THR A 149 -12.82 19.01 -11.22
N SER A 150 -12.06 18.25 -10.44
CA SER A 150 -10.60 18.21 -10.48
C SER A 150 -10.10 16.77 -10.63
N ASP A 151 -9.17 16.54 -11.55
CA ASP A 151 -8.44 15.27 -11.58
C ASP A 151 -7.22 15.38 -10.66
N ILE A 152 -6.97 14.30 -9.91
CA ILE A 152 -5.84 14.18 -9.00
C ILE A 152 -4.83 13.24 -9.64
N ILE A 153 -3.59 13.70 -9.78
CA ILE A 153 -2.51 12.91 -10.37
C ILE A 153 -1.47 12.67 -9.29
N PHE A 154 -1.29 11.41 -8.90
CA PHE A 154 -0.16 10.99 -8.07
C PHE A 154 0.95 10.46 -8.98
N SER A 155 2.13 11.06 -8.90
CA SER A 155 3.30 10.57 -9.61
C SER A 155 4.33 10.02 -8.63
N ILE A 156 4.92 8.89 -8.95
CA ILE A 156 6.00 8.28 -8.17
C ILE A 156 7.16 7.96 -9.10
N HIS A 157 8.33 8.47 -8.71
CA HIS A 157 9.58 8.27 -9.40
C HIS A 157 10.57 7.59 -8.44
N GLY A 158 10.88 6.34 -8.75
CA GLY A 158 11.90 5.55 -8.07
C GLY A 158 13.09 5.25 -8.98
N PRO A 159 14.14 4.61 -8.44
CA PRO A 159 15.30 4.23 -9.21
C PRO A 159 14.95 3.23 -10.33
N GLU A 160 15.61 3.36 -11.49
CA GLU A 160 15.28 2.61 -12.72
C GLU A 160 15.45 1.09 -12.61
N GLU A 161 16.23 0.62 -11.63
CA GLU A 161 16.71 -0.77 -11.51
C GLU A 161 15.77 -1.68 -10.69
N VAL A 162 14.54 -1.22 -10.43
CA VAL A 162 13.62 -1.87 -9.50
C VAL A 162 12.52 -2.63 -10.24
N SER A 163 12.32 -3.89 -9.87
CA SER A 163 11.29 -4.75 -10.43
C SER A 163 9.89 -4.39 -9.93
N GLU A 164 9.76 -4.04 -8.65
CA GLU A 164 8.48 -3.71 -8.01
C GLU A 164 8.72 -2.90 -6.71
N ILE A 165 7.84 -1.94 -6.44
CA ILE A 165 7.74 -1.23 -5.15
C ILE A 165 6.42 -1.66 -4.52
N ASP A 166 6.49 -2.37 -3.39
CA ASP A 166 5.32 -3.00 -2.80
C ASP A 166 4.67 -2.15 -1.69
N GLY A 167 3.33 -2.13 -1.73
CA GLY A 167 2.47 -1.87 -0.58
C GLY A 167 1.75 -0.50 -0.52
N PRO A 168 0.60 -0.43 0.19
CA PRO A 168 -0.21 0.78 0.38
C PRO A 168 0.46 1.82 1.32
N SER A 169 1.74 1.62 1.64
CA SER A 169 2.48 2.35 2.68
C SER A 169 2.72 3.84 2.37
N ALA A 170 2.32 4.30 1.18
CA ALA A 170 2.32 5.70 0.77
C ALA A 170 0.98 6.42 1.06
N GLY A 171 -0.06 5.74 1.57
CA GLY A 171 -1.39 6.32 1.74
C GLY A 171 -1.41 7.59 2.61
N ALA A 172 -0.73 7.57 3.76
CA ALA A 172 -0.66 8.74 4.65
C ALA A 172 0.10 9.91 3.99
N LEU A 173 1.17 9.61 3.25
CA LEU A 173 1.95 10.60 2.52
C LEU A 173 1.14 11.22 1.36
N MET A 174 0.47 10.40 0.55
CA MET A 174 -0.37 10.87 -0.56
C MET A 174 -1.50 11.78 -0.05
N THR A 175 -2.12 11.43 1.08
CA THR A 175 -3.12 12.27 1.74
C THR A 175 -2.52 13.62 2.12
N THR A 176 -1.32 13.61 2.69
CA THR A 176 -0.60 14.81 3.13
C THR A 176 -0.21 15.72 1.97
N LEU A 177 0.31 15.15 0.88
CA LEU A 177 0.65 15.88 -0.35
C LEU A 177 -0.60 16.57 -0.93
N LEU A 178 -1.71 15.85 -1.01
CA LEU A 178 -2.95 16.41 -1.52
C LEU A 178 -3.48 17.52 -0.60
N LEU A 179 -3.48 17.33 0.72
CA LEU A 179 -3.87 18.38 1.67
C LEU A 179 -2.96 19.61 1.59
N SER A 180 -1.65 19.43 1.37
CA SER A 180 -0.72 20.54 1.12
C SER A 180 -1.14 21.38 -0.08
N VAL A 181 -1.54 20.73 -1.18
CA VAL A 181 -2.05 21.42 -2.37
C VAL A 181 -3.40 22.11 -2.10
N LEU A 182 -4.34 21.42 -1.45
CA LEU A 182 -5.70 21.94 -1.24
C LEU A 182 -5.76 23.07 -0.20
N GLU A 183 -4.91 23.00 0.82
CA GLU A 183 -4.87 23.98 1.92
C GLU A 183 -3.81 25.07 1.72
N GLY A 184 -2.85 24.85 0.81
CA GLY A 184 -1.83 25.82 0.44
C GLY A 184 -0.72 25.98 1.47
N PHE A 185 -0.24 24.90 2.08
CA PHE A 185 0.90 24.92 3.01
C PHE A 185 2.13 24.23 2.44
N SER A 186 3.32 24.69 2.83
CA SER A 186 4.59 24.11 2.41
C SER A 186 5.00 22.92 3.29
N LEU A 187 5.62 21.92 2.68
CA LEU A 187 6.06 20.68 3.33
C LEU A 187 7.52 20.77 3.76
N ASN A 188 7.85 20.26 4.94
CA ASN A 188 9.22 20.22 5.43
C ASN A 188 10.01 19.09 4.77
N GLU A 189 10.97 19.44 3.90
CA GLU A 189 11.79 18.48 3.16
C GLU A 189 12.69 17.60 4.05
N ASN A 190 12.94 18.01 5.30
CA ASN A 190 13.72 17.22 6.26
C ASN A 190 12.89 16.15 6.98
N VAL A 191 11.58 16.14 6.77
CA VAL A 191 10.63 15.18 7.33
C VAL A 191 10.23 14.19 6.25
N THR A 192 10.05 12.93 6.63
CA THR A 192 9.48 11.91 5.77
C THR A 192 8.45 11.08 6.52
N VAL A 193 7.52 10.49 5.80
CA VAL A 193 6.39 9.73 6.37
C VAL A 193 6.32 8.34 5.75
N THR A 194 6.00 7.32 6.56
CA THR A 194 5.53 6.04 6.04
C THR A 194 4.36 5.52 6.87
N GLY A 195 3.30 5.09 6.19
CA GLY A 195 2.05 4.72 6.84
C GLY A 195 0.95 4.45 5.84
N THR A 196 0.15 3.42 6.10
CA THR A 196 -1.12 3.25 5.38
C THR A 196 -2.14 4.27 5.91
N ILE A 197 -3.22 4.49 5.17
CA ILE A 197 -4.32 5.36 5.59
C ILE A 197 -5.64 4.61 5.41
N ASN A 198 -6.53 4.70 6.40
CA ASN A 198 -7.88 4.17 6.28
C ASN A 198 -8.91 5.28 5.98
N GLU A 199 -10.16 4.90 5.71
CA GLU A 199 -11.27 5.82 5.41
C GLU A 199 -11.53 6.88 6.50
N ASN A 200 -11.15 6.58 7.75
CA ASN A 200 -11.33 7.48 8.89
C ASN A 200 -10.16 8.47 9.05
N GLY A 201 -9.11 8.35 8.25
CA GLY A 201 -7.89 9.16 8.38
C GLY A 201 -6.95 8.70 9.49
N GLU A 202 -7.05 7.44 9.93
CA GLU A 202 -6.10 6.84 10.87
C GLU A 202 -4.90 6.23 10.13
N ILE A 203 -3.71 6.45 10.68
CA ILE A 203 -2.45 5.99 10.11
C ILE A 203 -2.17 4.55 10.57
N GLY A 204 -2.14 3.63 9.61
CA GLY A 204 -1.94 2.21 9.86
C GLY A 204 -0.49 1.75 9.75
N PRO A 205 -0.20 0.52 10.23
CA PRO A 205 1.16 -0.01 10.28
C PRO A 205 1.69 -0.36 8.89
N VAL A 206 3.01 -0.41 8.78
CA VAL A 206 3.74 -0.81 7.56
C VAL A 206 4.83 -1.84 7.87
N GLY A 207 5.25 -2.58 6.84
CA GLY A 207 6.38 -3.53 6.93
C GLY A 207 7.74 -2.87 6.72
N GLY A 208 8.79 -3.59 7.11
CA GLY A 208 10.21 -3.25 6.89
C GLY A 208 10.64 -1.88 7.41
N ILE A 209 10.16 -1.51 8.60
CA ILE A 209 10.41 -0.20 9.20
C ILE A 209 11.89 0.09 9.43
N LEU A 210 12.71 -0.92 9.75
CA LEU A 210 14.15 -0.74 9.94
C LEU A 210 14.86 -0.36 8.64
N VAL A 211 14.57 -1.09 7.57
CA VAL A 211 15.13 -0.86 6.24
C VAL A 211 14.68 0.50 5.67
N LYS A 212 13.42 0.87 5.92
CA LYS A 212 12.88 2.19 5.56
C LYS A 212 13.52 3.32 6.37
N ALA A 213 13.73 3.12 7.67
CA ALA A 213 14.37 4.12 8.51
C ALA A 213 15.85 4.32 8.16
N GLU A 214 16.55 3.23 7.84
CA GLU A 214 17.92 3.29 7.33
C GLU A 214 18.00 4.10 6.02
N ALA A 215 17.10 3.86 5.07
CA ALA A 215 17.04 4.63 3.82
C ALA A 215 16.73 6.12 4.06
N ALA A 216 15.80 6.42 4.98
CA ALA A 216 15.47 7.78 5.37
C ALA A 216 16.68 8.50 5.99
N ALA A 217 17.37 7.85 6.91
CA ALA A 217 18.59 8.37 7.53
C ALA A 217 19.70 8.60 6.49
N ALA A 218 19.94 7.61 5.62
CA ALA A 218 20.97 7.66 4.59
C ALA A 218 20.72 8.78 3.55
N SER A 219 19.46 9.14 3.31
CA SER A 219 19.08 10.26 2.43
C SER A 219 19.13 11.63 3.12
N GLY A 220 19.51 11.70 4.39
CA GLY A 220 19.66 12.96 5.14
C GLY A 220 18.37 13.49 5.76
N LYS A 221 17.30 12.68 5.85
CA LYS A 221 16.09 13.07 6.59
C LYS A 221 16.40 13.12 8.08
N THR A 222 15.85 14.14 8.75
CA THR A 222 16.07 14.35 10.20
C THR A 222 14.97 13.74 11.05
N LEU A 223 13.79 13.55 10.48
CA LEU A 223 12.60 13.07 11.17
C LEU A 223 11.82 12.08 10.29
N LEU A 224 11.56 10.90 10.82
CA LEU A 224 10.68 9.88 10.26
C LEU A 224 9.40 9.82 11.09
N LEU A 225 8.25 10.04 10.44
CA LEU A 225 6.93 9.82 11.03
C LEU A 225 6.45 8.40 10.72
N LEU A 226 6.09 7.67 11.77
CA LEU A 226 5.71 6.26 11.71
C LEU A 226 4.39 6.02 12.45
N SER A 227 3.62 5.00 12.05
CA SER A 227 2.45 4.57 12.84
C SER A 227 2.87 4.12 14.25
N GLU A 228 2.12 4.51 15.27
CA GLU A 228 2.30 3.99 16.65
C GLU A 228 2.18 2.46 16.70
N LYS A 229 1.40 1.86 15.78
CA LYS A 229 1.25 0.40 15.65
C LYS A 229 2.54 -0.31 15.20
N ASN A 230 3.58 0.44 14.83
CA ASN A 230 4.91 -0.07 14.50
C ASN A 230 5.93 0.12 15.63
N ASN A 231 5.51 0.35 16.87
CA ASN A 231 6.39 0.62 18.00
C ASN A 231 7.29 -0.54 18.46
N GLN A 232 7.22 -1.72 17.84
CA GLN A 232 8.01 -2.88 18.25
C GLN A 232 8.81 -3.50 17.10
N VAL A 233 10.11 -3.73 17.34
CA VAL A 233 11.00 -4.52 16.47
C VAL A 233 11.67 -5.62 17.27
N PHE A 234 12.16 -6.65 16.57
CA PHE A 234 12.84 -7.78 17.21
C PHE A 234 14.35 -7.71 16.97
N GLU A 235 15.11 -7.62 18.06
CA GLU A 235 16.56 -7.73 18.06
C GLU A 235 16.96 -9.18 18.41
N TYR A 236 17.92 -9.77 17.70
CA TYR A 236 18.41 -11.12 17.99
C TYR A 236 19.65 -11.05 18.86
N ARG A 237 19.54 -11.42 20.15
CA ARG A 237 20.68 -11.49 21.06
C ARG A 237 21.25 -12.90 21.13
N GLU A 238 22.57 -13.00 21.05
CA GLU A 238 23.27 -14.28 21.22
C GLU A 238 23.51 -14.59 22.70
N GLU A 239 22.90 -15.67 23.17
CA GLU A 239 23.26 -16.29 24.45
C GLU A 239 24.20 -17.46 24.18
N THR A 240 25.48 -17.32 24.52
CA THR A 240 26.42 -18.44 24.49
C THR A 240 26.45 -19.15 25.85
N ARG A 241 26.16 -20.45 25.86
CA ARG A 241 26.31 -21.32 27.03
C ARG A 241 27.40 -22.34 26.77
N THR A 242 28.42 -22.36 27.63
CA THR A 242 29.51 -23.34 27.55
C THR A 242 29.27 -24.49 28.53
N LEU A 243 29.27 -25.71 28.02
CA LEU A 243 29.10 -26.96 28.79
C LEU A 243 30.19 -27.94 28.39
N GLY A 244 31.11 -28.24 29.31
CA GLY A 244 32.11 -29.30 29.15
C GLY A 244 33.02 -29.16 27.92
N GLY A 245 33.34 -27.93 27.49
CA GLY A 245 34.16 -27.67 26.30
C GLY A 245 33.37 -27.43 25.00
N LEU A 246 32.05 -27.63 24.99
CA LEU A 246 31.16 -27.27 23.90
C LEU A 246 30.53 -25.90 24.18
N SER A 247 30.54 -24.97 23.22
CA SER A 247 29.83 -23.68 23.32
C SER A 247 28.59 -23.71 22.43
N ILE A 248 27.43 -23.47 23.01
CA ILE A 248 26.14 -23.41 22.30
C ILE A 248 25.72 -21.94 22.28
N ALA A 249 25.80 -21.29 21.12
CA ALA A 249 25.20 -19.99 20.89
C ALA A 249 23.72 -20.17 20.51
N ARG A 250 22.81 -19.51 21.23
CA ARG A 250 21.38 -19.45 20.90
C ARG A 250 20.99 -18.00 20.64
N GLN A 251 20.47 -17.72 19.46
CA GLN A 251 19.83 -16.44 19.17
C GLN A 251 18.43 -16.43 19.81
N ARG A 252 18.15 -15.40 20.61
CA ARG A 252 16.82 -15.15 21.19
C ARG A 252 16.29 -13.82 20.65
N PRO A 253 15.07 -13.78 20.09
CA PRO A 253 14.43 -12.54 19.72
C PRO A 253 14.00 -11.81 21.00
N VAL A 254 14.39 -10.54 21.10
CA VAL A 254 14.00 -9.62 22.17
C VAL A 254 13.23 -8.49 21.53
N ALA A 255 11.99 -8.25 21.97
CA ALA A 255 11.21 -7.11 21.52
C ALA A 255 11.80 -5.84 22.14
N VAL A 256 12.11 -4.86 21.29
CA VAL A 256 12.61 -3.53 21.67
C VAL A 256 11.73 -2.46 21.04
N ASP A 257 11.72 -1.27 21.62
CA ASP A 257 10.99 -0.14 21.04
C ASP A 257 11.62 0.26 19.70
N ALA A 258 10.76 0.45 18.69
CA ALA A 258 11.21 0.76 17.34
C ALA A 258 11.88 2.13 17.24
N LYS A 259 11.34 3.14 17.91
CA LYS A 259 11.87 4.51 17.94
C LYS A 259 13.26 4.53 18.58
N GLU A 260 13.40 3.95 19.78
CA GLU A 260 14.69 3.86 20.47
C GLU A 260 15.73 3.15 19.61
N TYR A 261 15.37 2.00 19.04
CA TYR A 261 16.27 1.25 18.16
C TYR A 261 16.69 2.06 16.92
N ILE A 262 15.75 2.71 16.24
CA ILE A 262 16.04 3.47 15.02
C ILE A 262 16.92 4.69 15.32
N GLU A 263 16.61 5.43 16.39
CA GLU A 263 17.35 6.61 16.81
C GLU A 263 18.80 6.26 17.18
N GLU A 264 19.00 5.17 17.93
CA GLU A 264 20.33 4.71 18.34
C GLU A 264 21.18 4.16 17.18
N ASN A 265 20.58 3.38 16.27
CA ASN A 265 21.33 2.68 15.23
C ASN A 265 21.50 3.50 13.94
N TYR A 266 20.54 4.35 13.60
CA TYR A 266 20.54 5.09 12.33
C TYR A 266 20.67 6.61 12.51
N GLY A 267 20.49 7.15 13.71
CA GLY A 267 20.68 8.58 13.99
C GLY A 267 19.60 9.49 13.39
N ILE A 268 18.44 8.95 13.02
CA ILE A 268 17.25 9.69 12.58
C ILE A 268 16.22 9.74 13.69
N ARG A 269 15.60 10.90 13.95
CA ARG A 269 14.53 11.01 14.95
C ARG A 269 13.27 10.31 14.45
N VAL A 270 12.55 9.66 15.36
CA VAL A 270 11.26 9.02 15.06
C VAL A 270 10.17 9.61 15.93
N GLU A 271 9.05 9.96 15.33
CA GLU A 271 7.83 10.29 16.06
C GLU A 271 6.67 9.41 15.59
N TYR A 272 5.87 8.95 16.54
CA TYR A 272 4.71 8.14 16.26
C TYR A 272 3.50 9.02 15.98
N VAL A 273 2.78 8.71 14.90
CA VAL A 273 1.56 9.40 14.48
C VAL A 273 0.45 8.38 14.20
N ASP A 274 -0.75 8.65 14.71
CA ASP A 274 -1.92 7.78 14.58
C ASP A 274 -3.03 8.37 13.70
N SER A 275 -2.94 9.66 13.38
CA SER A 275 -3.97 10.45 12.70
C SER A 275 -3.36 11.46 11.74
N ILE A 276 -4.12 11.82 10.70
CA ILE A 276 -3.70 12.86 9.74
C ILE A 276 -3.43 14.20 10.44
N ASP A 277 -4.22 14.59 11.43
CA ASP A 277 -4.02 15.87 12.13
C ASP A 277 -2.69 15.91 12.89
N GLY A 278 -2.31 14.81 13.56
CA GLY A 278 -1.01 14.68 14.21
C GLY A 278 0.13 14.75 13.19
N LEU A 279 0.02 14.02 12.09
CA LEU A 279 1.00 14.04 11.01
C LEU A 279 1.19 15.45 10.43
N LEU A 280 0.10 16.17 10.16
CA LEU A 280 0.17 17.52 9.60
C LEU A 280 0.86 18.53 10.52
N ALA A 281 0.81 18.32 11.84
CA ALA A 281 1.48 19.19 12.80
C ALA A 281 3.01 19.17 12.63
N ASP A 282 3.58 18.00 12.30
CA ASP A 282 5.03 17.80 12.17
C ASP A 282 5.55 18.02 10.74
N VAL A 283 4.70 17.80 9.73
CA VAL A 283 5.09 17.91 8.30
C VAL A 283 5.06 19.35 7.78
N ARG A 284 4.25 20.23 8.38
CA ARG A 284 4.16 21.64 7.95
C ARG A 284 5.47 22.37 8.22
N LEU A 285 5.99 23.09 7.23
CA LEU A 285 7.06 24.06 7.46
C LEU A 285 6.56 25.11 8.47
N PRO A 286 7.33 25.43 9.53
CA PRO A 286 6.99 26.54 10.40
C PRO A 286 6.97 27.82 9.56
N ALA A 287 5.96 28.67 9.78
CA ALA A 287 5.85 29.94 9.08
C ALA A 287 7.14 30.74 9.23
N GLU A 288 7.70 31.22 8.11
CA GLU A 288 8.91 32.05 8.15
C GLU A 288 8.68 33.21 9.12
N THR A 289 9.53 33.33 10.13
CA THR A 289 9.51 34.52 10.98
C THR A 289 9.95 35.67 10.08
N PRO A 290 9.18 36.76 9.95
CA PRO A 290 9.53 37.85 9.05
C PRO A 290 10.92 38.36 9.43
N VAL A 291 11.88 38.17 8.52
CA VAL A 291 13.23 38.69 8.65
C VAL A 291 13.07 40.19 8.79
N THR A 292 13.25 40.69 10.01
CA THR A 292 13.19 42.12 10.28
C THR A 292 14.36 42.72 9.54
N ALA A 293 14.10 43.33 8.38
CA ALA A 293 15.09 44.04 7.61
C ALA A 293 15.69 45.10 8.54
N VAL A 294 16.92 44.88 9.00
CA VAL A 294 17.70 45.87 9.70
C VAL A 294 18.05 46.93 8.67
N ALA A 295 17.37 48.07 8.77
CA ALA A 295 17.62 49.27 7.99
C ALA A 295 18.92 49.95 8.41
#